data_AF-A0A840WDB0-F1
#
_entry.id   AF-A0A840WDB0-F1
#
_cell.length_a   1.000
_cell.length_b   1.000
_cell.length_c   1.000
_cell.angle_alpha   90.00
_cell.angle_beta   90.00
_cell.angle_gamma   90.00
#
_symmetry.space_group_name_H-M   'P 1'
#
loop_
_entity.id
_entity.type
_entity.pdbx_description
1 polymer ?
#
loop_
_entity_poly.entity_id
_entity_poly.type
_entity_poly.pdbx_seq_one_letter_code
_entity_poly.pdbx_strand_id
1 'polypeptide(L)'
;MNVIRNSDRAPDDRAPRGPAPHNALTLVVAAAVPLFTCALFGSAAFLTWLGARAAWLMLPTSLGVPFAFPRLTFHALVGQPAWNLGIEILAALILAAVAAWWVHRALLRRPEANSWRLMLSAWAGILLGLALANSLRAVAAVLAAGAGPLAFFSYVFAGALTGALWALCLGWLCAVPVALIHRLTARTRPRTQAEPEAGAENQPS
;
A
#
# COMPACT_ATOMS: atom_id res chain seq x y z
N MET A 1 -61.28 6.63 22.63
CA MET A 1 -60.41 5.95 23.62
C MET A 1 -59.52 4.99 22.86
N ASN A 2 -58.20 5.24 22.88
CA ASN A 2 -57.07 4.45 22.36
C ASN A 2 -57.26 3.51 21.13
N VAL A 3 -56.55 3.83 20.05
CA VAL A 3 -55.82 2.81 19.28
C VAL A 3 -54.40 3.31 19.05
N ILE A 4 -53.49 2.84 19.89
CA ILE A 4 -52.04 2.96 19.71
C ILE A 4 -51.66 2.10 18.51
N ARG A 5 -51.37 2.73 17.37
CA ARG A 5 -50.84 2.02 16.18
C ARG A 5 -49.34 1.88 16.33
N ASN A 6 -48.94 0.81 17.02
CA ASN A 6 -47.59 0.28 17.02
C ASN A 6 -47.50 -0.74 15.89
N SER A 7 -46.95 -0.36 14.74
CA SER A 7 -46.66 -1.31 13.65
C SER A 7 -45.47 -0.80 12.84
N ASP A 8 -44.41 -1.60 12.92
CA ASP A 8 -43.35 -1.79 11.92
C ASP A 8 -42.27 -0.72 11.77
N ARG A 9 -41.47 -0.58 12.83
CA ARG A 9 -40.02 -0.41 12.60
C ARG A 9 -39.46 -1.76 12.19
N ALA A 10 -39.33 -1.99 10.88
CA ALA A 10 -38.47 -3.04 10.37
C ALA A 10 -37.08 -2.89 11.02
N PRO A 11 -36.49 -3.96 11.58
CA PRO A 11 -35.12 -3.91 12.05
C PRO A 11 -34.25 -3.51 10.85
N ASP A 12 -33.49 -2.41 11.02
CA ASP A 12 -32.53 -1.90 10.06
C ASP A 12 -31.44 -2.95 9.90
N ASP A 13 -31.67 -3.90 8.98
CA ASP A 13 -30.80 -5.03 8.62
C ASP A 13 -29.57 -4.54 7.83
N ARG A 14 -28.98 -3.43 8.28
CA ARG A 14 -27.67 -2.98 7.85
C ARG A 14 -26.63 -3.84 8.56
N ALA A 15 -26.54 -5.09 8.12
CA ALA A 15 -25.28 -5.82 8.20
C ALA A 15 -24.18 -4.85 7.73
N PRO A 16 -23.04 -4.73 8.46
CA PRO A 16 -21.95 -3.88 8.03
C PRO A 16 -21.57 -4.34 6.63
N ARG A 17 -21.90 -3.52 5.62
CA ARG A 17 -21.54 -3.80 4.23
C ARG A 17 -20.03 -3.68 4.18
N GLY A 18 -19.36 -4.81 4.40
CA GLY A 18 -17.94 -4.94 4.16
C GLY A 18 -17.63 -4.43 2.75
N PRO A 19 -16.38 -4.00 2.50
CA PRO A 19 -16.00 -3.57 1.17
C PRO A 19 -16.43 -4.65 0.18
N ALA A 20 -17.17 -4.26 -0.86
CA ALA A 20 -17.61 -5.19 -1.88
C ALA A 20 -16.42 -6.05 -2.34
N PRO A 21 -16.60 -7.35 -2.59
CA PRO A 21 -15.49 -8.33 -2.67
C PRO A 21 -14.37 -7.96 -3.66
N HIS A 22 -14.69 -7.15 -4.67
CA HIS A 22 -13.73 -6.60 -5.64
C HIS A 22 -12.80 -5.52 -5.06
N ASN A 23 -13.29 -4.70 -4.13
CA ASN A 23 -12.49 -3.71 -3.41
C ASN A 23 -11.53 -4.42 -2.46
N ALA A 24 -11.93 -5.55 -1.86
CA ALA A 24 -11.07 -6.34 -0.99
C ALA A 24 -9.83 -6.86 -1.75
N LEU A 25 -10.00 -7.44 -2.95
CA LEU A 25 -8.88 -7.90 -3.77
C LEU A 25 -7.91 -6.75 -4.12
N THR A 26 -8.45 -5.59 -4.50
CA THR A 26 -7.65 -4.41 -4.84
C THR A 26 -6.81 -3.92 -3.65
N LEU A 27 -7.39 -3.95 -2.44
CA LEU A 27 -6.70 -3.59 -1.20
C LEU A 27 -5.62 -4.61 -0.81
N VAL A 28 -5.92 -5.90 -0.96
CA VAL A 28 -4.94 -6.98 -0.74
C VAL A 28 -3.74 -6.79 -1.67
N VAL A 29 -3.96 -6.53 -2.95
CA VAL A 29 -2.89 -6.28 -3.93
C VAL A 29 -2.11 -5.01 -3.57
N ALA A 30 -2.78 -3.95 -3.14
CA ALA A 30 -2.14 -2.70 -2.73
C ALA A 30 -1.20 -2.87 -1.51
N ALA A 31 -1.47 -3.84 -0.62
CA ALA A 31 -0.58 -4.19 0.48
C ALA A 31 0.48 -5.22 0.07
N ALA A 32 0.10 -6.25 -0.69
CA ALA A 32 0.95 -7.39 -1.01
C ALA A 32 2.10 -7.04 -1.96
N VAL A 33 1.87 -6.18 -2.96
CA VAL A 33 2.90 -5.85 -3.95
C VAL A 33 4.08 -5.07 -3.34
N PRO A 34 3.85 -4.06 -2.48
CA PRO A 34 4.94 -3.44 -1.72
C PRO A 34 5.69 -4.43 -0.83
N LEU A 35 4.98 -5.35 -0.13
CA LEU A 35 5.61 -6.37 0.70
C LEU A 35 6.45 -7.35 -0.12
N PHE A 36 5.97 -7.77 -1.28
CA PHE A 36 6.72 -8.60 -2.22
C PHE A 36 7.99 -7.89 -2.69
N THR A 37 7.90 -6.60 -2.98
CA THR A 37 9.07 -5.77 -3.33
C THR A 37 10.05 -5.70 -2.15
N CYS A 38 9.57 -5.52 -0.93
CA CYS A 38 10.41 -5.55 0.28
C CYS A 38 11.11 -6.90 0.47
N ALA A 39 10.43 -8.02 0.17
CA ALA A 39 11.01 -9.35 0.21
C ALA A 39 12.10 -9.54 -0.86
N LEU A 40 11.89 -8.99 -2.06
CA LEU A 40 12.90 -8.98 -3.11
C LEU A 40 14.16 -8.20 -2.67
N PHE A 41 13.99 -7.04 -2.06
CA PHE A 41 15.09 -6.27 -1.47
C PHE A 41 15.71 -6.93 -0.22
N GLY A 42 14.99 -7.86 0.43
CA GLY A 42 15.52 -8.73 1.47
C GLY A 42 16.38 -9.90 0.96
N SER A 43 16.33 -10.20 -0.34
CA SER A 43 17.06 -11.32 -0.94
C SER A 43 18.52 -10.97 -1.22
N ALA A 44 19.44 -11.74 -0.65
CA ALA A 44 20.87 -11.59 -0.90
C ALA A 44 21.22 -11.78 -2.38
N ALA A 45 20.56 -12.71 -3.08
CA ALA A 45 20.80 -12.95 -4.50
C ALA A 45 20.45 -11.72 -5.35
N PHE A 46 19.30 -11.10 -5.06
CA PHE A 46 18.86 -9.88 -5.75
C PHE A 46 19.81 -8.71 -5.45
N LEU A 47 20.16 -8.49 -4.18
CA LEU A 47 21.09 -7.43 -3.80
C LEU A 47 22.48 -7.63 -4.40
N THR A 48 22.96 -8.87 -4.50
CA THR A 48 24.24 -9.20 -5.13
C THR A 48 24.20 -8.92 -6.63
N TRP A 49 23.14 -9.35 -7.31
CA TRP A 49 22.93 -9.06 -8.72
C TRP A 49 22.83 -7.54 -8.99
N LEU A 50 22.07 -6.82 -8.16
CA LEU A 50 21.90 -5.38 -8.28
C LEU A 50 23.21 -4.64 -8.02
N GLY A 51 23.97 -5.05 -7.00
CA GLY A 51 25.29 -4.52 -6.70
C GLY A 51 26.27 -4.74 -7.84
N ALA A 52 26.27 -5.92 -8.46
CA ALA A 52 27.13 -6.22 -9.61
C ALA A 52 26.79 -5.39 -10.86
N ARG A 53 25.53 -4.97 -11.03
CA ARG A 53 25.06 -4.24 -12.21
C ARG A 53 24.98 -2.73 -12.02
N ALA A 54 24.77 -2.27 -10.79
CA ALA A 54 24.47 -0.89 -10.49
C ALA A 54 24.87 -0.52 -9.06
N ALA A 55 26.12 -0.83 -8.68
CA ALA A 55 26.68 -0.52 -7.35
C ALA A 55 26.50 0.95 -6.94
N TRP A 56 26.49 1.88 -7.91
CA TRP A 56 26.26 3.31 -7.66
C TRP A 56 24.89 3.61 -7.01
N LEU A 57 23.88 2.75 -7.22
CA LEU A 57 22.60 2.89 -6.54
C LEU A 57 22.71 2.66 -5.03
N MET A 58 23.73 1.90 -4.58
CA MET A 58 23.99 1.59 -3.17
C MET A 58 24.85 2.64 -2.46
N LEU A 59 25.18 3.76 -3.12
CA LEU A 59 25.90 4.86 -2.48
C LEU A 59 25.22 5.41 -1.22
N PRO A 60 23.88 5.58 -1.13
CA PRO A 60 23.24 6.07 0.09
C PRO A 60 23.57 5.23 1.33
N THR A 61 23.67 3.90 1.17
CA THR A 61 24.05 3.00 2.27
C THR A 61 25.47 3.20 2.77
N SER A 62 26.42 3.63 1.92
CA SER A 62 27.77 3.98 2.38
C SER A 62 27.80 5.24 3.27
N LEU A 63 26.77 6.09 3.17
CA LEU A 63 26.58 7.27 4.02
C LEU A 63 25.74 6.98 5.27
N GLY A 64 25.35 5.72 5.48
CA GLY A 64 24.45 5.30 6.57
C GLY A 64 22.98 5.66 6.35
N VAL A 65 22.61 6.11 5.15
CA VAL A 65 21.22 6.42 4.79
C VAL A 65 20.54 5.14 4.28
N PRO A 66 19.30 4.84 4.71
CA PRO A 66 18.58 3.66 4.26
C PRO A 66 18.44 3.61 2.74
N PHE A 67 18.88 2.49 2.16
CA PHE A 67 18.75 2.21 0.74
C PHE A 67 17.38 1.62 0.41
N ALA A 68 16.77 2.13 -0.67
CA ALA A 68 15.61 1.57 -1.36
C ALA A 68 14.43 1.18 -0.45
N PHE A 69 13.80 0.03 -0.74
CA PHE A 69 12.71 -0.53 0.05
C PHE A 69 13.22 -1.17 1.35
N PRO A 70 12.39 -1.22 2.41
CA PRO A 70 12.67 -2.01 3.59
C PRO A 70 13.03 -3.45 3.22
N ARG A 71 14.02 -4.01 3.91
CA ARG A 71 14.54 -5.35 3.61
C ARG A 71 13.78 -6.37 4.44
N LEU A 72 12.74 -6.96 3.85
CA LEU A 72 11.96 -7.97 4.54
C LEU A 72 12.70 -9.32 4.46
N THR A 73 13.37 -9.68 5.55
CA THR A 73 14.05 -10.97 5.75
C THR A 73 13.62 -11.57 7.09
N PHE A 74 13.90 -12.85 7.31
CA PHE A 74 13.63 -13.58 8.56
C PHE A 74 14.88 -13.82 9.41
N HIS A 75 16.05 -13.36 8.94
CA HIS A 75 17.31 -13.48 9.68
C HIS A 75 17.93 -12.11 9.91
N ALA A 76 18.56 -11.91 11.07
CA ALA A 76 19.31 -10.70 11.34
C ALA A 76 20.47 -10.57 10.35
N LEU A 77 20.75 -9.34 9.90
CA LEU A 77 21.96 -9.08 9.12
C LEU A 77 23.16 -9.06 10.06
N VAL A 78 24.26 -9.68 9.63
CA VAL A 78 25.52 -9.71 10.36
C VAL A 78 26.01 -8.27 10.58
N GLY A 79 26.46 -7.96 11.80
CA GLY A 79 26.97 -6.64 12.16
C GLY A 79 25.90 -5.57 12.40
N GLN A 80 24.62 -5.94 12.54
CA GLN A 80 23.54 -5.04 12.92
C GLN A 80 22.98 -5.39 14.31
N PRO A 81 22.46 -4.40 15.07
CA PRO A 81 21.76 -4.68 16.33
C PRO A 81 20.57 -5.63 16.13
N ALA A 82 20.30 -6.51 17.09
CA ALA A 82 19.22 -7.50 16.99
C ALA A 82 17.83 -6.86 16.76
N TRP A 83 17.59 -5.67 17.31
CA TRP A 83 16.35 -4.93 17.15
C TRP A 83 16.15 -4.35 15.73
N ASN A 84 17.21 -4.28 14.90
CA ASN A 84 17.14 -3.73 13.55
C ASN A 84 16.22 -4.55 12.63
N LEU A 85 16.14 -5.87 12.85
CA LEU A 85 15.19 -6.73 12.13
C LEU A 85 13.74 -6.30 12.38
N GLY A 86 13.40 -5.98 13.63
CA GLY A 86 12.07 -5.49 14.00
C GLY A 86 11.75 -4.15 13.31
N ILE A 87 12.73 -3.27 13.16
CA ILE A 87 12.57 -2.01 12.44
C ILE A 87 12.34 -2.21 10.94
N GLU A 88 13.08 -3.12 10.29
CA GLU A 88 12.88 -3.42 8.86
C GLU A 88 11.47 -4.02 8.61
N ILE A 89 10.99 -4.92 9.49
CA ILE A 89 9.63 -5.46 9.43
C ILE A 89 8.60 -4.35 9.63
N LEU A 90 8.75 -3.52 10.67
CA LEU A 90 7.83 -2.42 10.95
C LEU A 90 7.79 -1.40 9.80
N ALA A 91 8.94 -1.08 9.20
CA ALA A 91 9.03 -0.20 8.05
C ALA A 91 8.30 -0.78 6.82
N ALA A 92 8.42 -2.08 6.57
CA ALA A 92 7.68 -2.77 5.50
C ALA A 92 6.16 -2.72 5.75
N LEU A 93 5.74 -2.92 7.00
CA LEU A 93 4.32 -2.84 7.39
C LEU A 93 3.77 -1.41 7.26
N ILE A 94 4.54 -0.39 7.63
CA ILE A 94 4.15 1.03 7.45
C ILE A 94 3.94 1.33 5.96
N LEU A 95 4.87 0.92 5.10
CA LEU A 95 4.72 1.09 3.65
C LEU A 95 3.43 0.43 3.13
N ALA A 96 3.22 -0.85 3.48
CA ALA A 96 2.05 -1.60 3.04
C ALA A 96 0.74 -0.99 3.55
N ALA A 97 0.69 -0.60 4.83
CA ALA A 97 -0.47 0.02 5.46
C ALA A 97 -0.80 1.37 4.84
N VAL A 98 0.20 2.23 4.61
CA VAL A 98 0.00 3.54 3.97
C VAL A 98 -0.47 3.38 2.53
N ALA A 99 0.12 2.46 1.75
CA ALA A 99 -0.31 2.18 0.38
C ALA A 99 -1.76 1.69 0.33
N ALA A 100 -2.11 0.70 1.17
CA ALA A 100 -3.47 0.17 1.26
C ALA A 100 -4.47 1.24 1.73
N TRP A 101 -4.11 2.07 2.72
CA TRP A 101 -4.97 3.14 3.21
C TRP A 101 -5.24 4.20 2.14
N TRP A 102 -4.24 4.60 1.35
CA TRP A 102 -4.44 5.55 0.26
C TRP A 102 -5.37 5.00 -0.82
N VAL A 103 -5.24 3.73 -1.19
CA VAL A 103 -6.13 3.05 -2.13
C VAL A 103 -7.54 2.95 -1.55
N HIS A 104 -7.68 2.57 -0.28
CA HIS A 104 -8.96 2.51 0.43
C HIS A 104 -9.67 3.88 0.42
N ARG A 105 -8.93 4.94 0.77
CA ARG A 105 -9.43 6.32 0.76
C ARG A 105 -9.88 6.76 -0.63
N ALA A 106 -9.17 6.36 -1.68
CA ALA A 106 -9.56 6.65 -3.06
C ALA A 106 -10.86 5.93 -3.47
N LEU A 107 -10.96 4.64 -3.15
CA LEU A 107 -12.16 3.83 -3.43
C LEU A 107 -13.39 4.36 -2.68
N LEU A 108 -13.24 4.76 -1.41
CA LEU A 108 -14.34 5.33 -0.62
C LEU A 108 -14.82 6.68 -1.15
N ARG A 109 -13.88 7.54 -1.58
CA ARG A 109 -14.23 8.92 -2.01
C ARG A 109 -14.82 8.96 -3.41
N ARG A 110 -14.39 8.06 -4.30
CA ARG A 110 -14.78 8.06 -5.71
C ARG A 110 -14.88 6.63 -6.25
N PRO A 111 -15.98 5.91 -5.97
CA PRO A 111 -16.15 4.51 -6.38
C PRO A 111 -16.18 4.32 -7.91
N GLU A 112 -16.49 5.37 -8.68
CA GLU A 112 -16.47 5.35 -10.16
C GLU A 112 -15.16 5.86 -10.77
N ALA A 113 -14.10 6.04 -9.97
CA ALA A 113 -12.83 6.56 -10.47
C ALA A 113 -12.19 5.61 -11.49
N ASN A 114 -11.79 6.17 -12.63
CA ASN A 114 -11.01 5.45 -13.65
C ASN A 114 -9.71 4.85 -13.06
N SER A 115 -9.31 3.67 -13.54
CA SER A 115 -8.12 2.92 -13.08
C SER A 115 -6.84 3.76 -13.04
N TRP A 116 -6.70 4.75 -13.93
CA TRP A 116 -5.56 5.67 -13.92
C TRP A 116 -5.49 6.51 -12.63
N ARG A 117 -6.62 7.02 -12.14
CA ARG A 117 -6.66 7.79 -10.88
C ARG A 117 -6.34 6.91 -9.68
N LEU A 118 -6.79 5.67 -9.71
CA LEU A 118 -6.45 4.70 -8.66
C LEU A 118 -4.96 4.36 -8.68
N MET A 119 -4.36 4.23 -9.87
CA MET A 119 -2.91 4.06 -10.03
C MET A 119 -2.14 5.22 -9.40
N LEU A 120 -2.51 6.47 -9.73
CA LEU A 120 -1.87 7.67 -9.16
C LEU A 120 -2.03 7.74 -7.64
N SER A 121 -3.19 7.33 -7.11
CA SER A 121 -3.41 7.28 -5.66
C SER A 121 -2.57 6.20 -4.98
N ALA A 122 -2.45 5.01 -5.59
CA ALA A 122 -1.59 3.96 -5.09
C ALA A 122 -0.12 4.42 -5.11
N TRP A 123 0.31 5.06 -6.19
CA TRP A 123 1.65 5.61 -6.34
C TRP A 123 1.97 6.69 -5.30
N ALA A 124 1.03 7.63 -5.06
CA ALA A 124 1.15 8.61 -3.99
C ALA A 124 1.25 7.96 -2.60
N GLY A 125 0.48 6.90 -2.37
CA GLY A 125 0.57 6.10 -1.14
C GLY A 125 1.93 5.42 -0.97
N ILE A 126 2.52 4.90 -2.05
CA ILE A 126 3.86 4.29 -2.03
C ILE A 126 4.93 5.33 -1.78
N LEU A 127 4.85 6.52 -2.40
CA LEU A 127 5.76 7.64 -2.15
C LEU A 127 5.78 8.01 -0.67
N LEU A 128 4.61 8.25 -0.09
CA LEU A 128 4.50 8.62 1.32
C LEU A 128 4.93 7.47 2.24
N GLY A 129 4.48 6.25 1.95
CA GLY A 129 4.79 5.06 2.74
C GLY A 129 6.28 4.77 2.76
N LEU A 130 6.97 4.90 1.62
CA LEU A 130 8.40 4.63 1.52
C LEU A 130 9.24 5.76 2.15
N ALA A 131 8.80 7.01 2.04
CA ALA A 131 9.41 8.13 2.75
C ALA A 131 9.33 7.94 4.28
N LEU A 132 8.15 7.54 4.81
CA LEU A 132 7.97 7.27 6.23
C LEU A 132 8.78 6.05 6.69
N ALA A 133 8.76 4.97 5.92
CA ALA A 133 9.52 3.76 6.20
C ALA A 133 11.03 4.04 6.29
N ASN A 134 11.57 4.81 5.34
CA ASN A 134 12.99 5.16 5.35
C ASN A 134 13.34 6.23 6.40
N SER A 135 12.41 7.10 6.77
CA SER A 135 12.58 7.99 7.93
C SER A 135 12.78 7.18 9.20
N LEU A 136 11.92 6.19 9.44
CA LEU A 136 12.03 5.28 10.59
C LEU A 136 13.36 4.51 10.60
N ARG A 137 13.76 3.97 9.44
CA ARG A 137 15.04 3.26 9.29
C ARG A 137 16.23 4.18 9.54
N ALA A 138 16.14 5.46 9.16
CA ALA A 138 17.19 6.44 9.42
C ALA A 138 17.28 6.84 10.89
N VAL A 139 16.13 6.96 11.58
CA VAL A 139 16.10 7.13 13.05
C VAL A 139 16.82 5.99 13.73
N ALA A 140 16.49 4.75 13.35
CA ALA A 140 17.17 3.57 13.85
C ALA A 140 18.69 3.63 13.63
N ALA A 141 19.13 3.97 12.42
CA ALA A 141 20.56 4.07 12.10
C ALA A 141 21.27 5.13 12.97
N VAL A 142 20.65 6.30 13.18
CA VAL A 142 21.20 7.36 14.05
C VAL A 142 21.30 6.91 15.50
N LEU A 143 20.27 6.25 16.02
CA LEU A 143 20.25 5.76 17.40
C LEU A 143 21.30 4.67 17.62
N ALA A 144 21.49 3.78 16.64
CA ALA A 144 22.54 2.77 16.68
C ALA A 144 23.95 3.40 16.67
N ALA A 145 24.12 4.53 15.99
CA ALA A 145 25.38 5.26 15.91
C ALA A 145 25.65 6.20 17.10
N GLY A 146 24.66 6.40 18.00
CA GLY A 146 24.78 7.33 19.13
C GLY A 146 25.01 8.80 18.70
N ALA A 147 24.51 9.20 17.52
CA ALA A 147 24.81 10.51 16.97
C ALA A 147 23.94 11.63 17.59
N GLY A 148 24.45 12.87 17.54
CA GLY A 148 23.79 14.03 18.15
C GLY A 148 22.51 14.51 17.44
N PRO A 149 21.78 15.48 18.02
CA PRO A 149 20.46 15.92 17.53
C PRO A 149 20.46 16.47 16.09
N LEU A 150 21.54 17.12 15.65
CA LEU A 150 21.63 17.63 14.28
C LEU A 150 21.71 16.47 13.26
N ALA A 151 22.48 15.43 13.59
CA ALA A 151 22.56 14.22 12.77
C ALA A 151 21.21 13.50 12.72
N PHE A 152 20.45 13.52 13.81
CA PHE A 152 19.10 12.95 13.82
C PHE A 152 18.20 13.55 12.74
N PHE A 153 18.04 14.87 12.70
CA PHE A 153 17.16 15.51 11.71
C PHE A 153 17.67 15.36 10.28
N SER A 154 18.99 15.45 10.06
CA SER A 154 19.55 15.32 8.71
C SER A 154 19.39 13.91 8.16
N TYR A 155 19.59 12.87 8.97
CA TYR A 155 19.39 11.48 8.56
C TYR A 155 17.91 11.15 8.34
N VAL A 156 17.02 11.64 9.20
CA VAL A 156 15.56 11.49 9.01
C VAL A 156 15.15 12.07 7.65
N PHE A 157 15.59 13.30 7.37
CA PHE A 157 15.30 13.96 6.10
C PHE A 157 15.93 13.23 4.91
N ALA A 158 17.19 12.81 5.02
CA ALA A 158 17.88 12.05 3.98
C ALA A 158 17.18 10.71 3.72
N GLY A 159 16.74 10.01 4.77
CA GLY A 159 15.95 8.78 4.67
C GLY A 159 14.65 9.01 3.93
N ALA A 160 13.89 10.05 4.32
CA ALA A 160 12.65 10.43 3.65
C ALA A 160 12.86 10.73 2.16
N LEU A 161 13.87 11.55 1.83
CA LEU A 161 14.19 11.93 0.46
C LEU A 161 14.60 10.72 -0.38
N THR A 162 15.47 9.88 0.16
CA THR A 162 15.94 8.67 -0.53
C THR A 162 14.77 7.71 -0.77
N GLY A 163 13.89 7.54 0.23
CA GLY A 163 12.65 6.76 0.06
C GLY A 163 11.74 7.33 -1.02
N ALA A 164 11.52 8.65 -1.04
CA ALA A 164 10.71 9.31 -2.05
C ALA A 164 11.30 9.14 -3.46
N LEU A 165 12.63 9.29 -3.62
CA LEU A 165 13.32 9.09 -4.91
C LEU A 165 13.18 7.65 -5.41
N TRP A 166 13.32 6.66 -4.53
CA TRP A 166 13.11 5.26 -4.90
C TRP A 166 11.65 4.95 -5.27
N ALA A 167 10.68 5.51 -4.54
CA ALA A 167 9.28 5.36 -4.88
C ALA A 167 8.90 6.12 -6.17
N LEU A 168 9.57 7.23 -6.48
CA LEU A 168 9.43 7.91 -7.77
C LEU A 168 9.89 6.99 -8.91
N CYS A 169 11.08 6.39 -8.77
CA CYS A 169 11.69 5.56 -9.79
C CYS A 169 11.08 4.16 -9.94
N LEU A 170 10.65 3.52 -8.84
CA LEU A 170 10.18 2.13 -8.81
C LEU A 170 8.75 1.94 -8.30
N GLY A 171 8.15 2.97 -7.67
CA GLY A 171 6.81 2.84 -7.09
C GLY A 171 5.73 2.54 -8.12
N TRP A 172 5.95 2.82 -9.41
CA TRP A 172 5.05 2.43 -10.49
C TRP A 172 4.94 0.91 -10.64
N LEU A 173 6.01 0.15 -10.34
CA LEU A 173 5.97 -1.33 -10.32
C LEU A 173 4.96 -1.84 -9.30
N CYS A 174 4.78 -1.10 -8.20
CA CYS A 174 3.79 -1.42 -7.18
C CYS A 174 2.39 -0.89 -7.51
N ALA A 175 2.28 0.27 -8.18
CA ALA A 175 1.00 0.92 -8.47
C ALA A 175 0.25 0.32 -9.68
N VAL A 176 0.97 -0.13 -10.71
CA VAL A 176 0.38 -0.68 -11.95
C VAL A 176 -0.46 -1.94 -11.68
N PRO A 177 0.00 -2.93 -10.90
CA PRO A 177 -0.80 -4.12 -10.58
C PRO A 177 -2.13 -3.78 -9.90
N VAL A 178 -2.15 -2.78 -9.01
CA VAL A 178 -3.38 -2.32 -8.34
C VAL A 178 -4.40 -1.81 -9.35
N ALA A 179 -3.96 -0.99 -10.31
CA ALA A 179 -4.82 -0.46 -11.36
C ALA A 179 -5.30 -1.54 -12.33
N LEU A 180 -4.43 -2.50 -12.68
CA LEU A 180 -4.77 -3.61 -13.55
C LEU A 180 -5.84 -4.50 -12.92
N ILE A 181 -5.66 -4.90 -11.66
CA ILE A 181 -6.63 -5.73 -10.93
C ILE A 181 -7.97 -5.00 -10.83
N HIS A 182 -7.96 -3.71 -10.47
CA HIS A 182 -9.19 -2.93 -10.42
C HIS A 182 -9.91 -2.89 -11.78
N ARG A 183 -9.18 -2.71 -12.89
CA ARG A 183 -9.75 -2.72 -14.24
C ARG A 183 -10.34 -4.08 -14.62
N LEU A 184 -9.65 -5.17 -14.28
CA LEU A 184 -10.10 -6.53 -14.56
C LEU A 184 -11.38 -6.86 -13.80
N THR A 185 -11.44 -6.50 -12.52
CA THR A 185 -12.62 -6.77 -11.69
C THR A 185 -13.81 -5.86 -12.03
N ALA A 186 -13.57 -4.65 -12.52
CA ALA A 186 -14.65 -3.79 -13.02
C ALA A 186 -15.29 -4.32 -14.32
N ARG A 187 -14.51 -5.01 -15.17
CA ARG A 187 -14.98 -5.58 -16.45
C ARG A 187 -15.80 -6.84 -16.33
N THR A 188 -15.61 -7.63 -15.28
CA THR A 188 -16.33 -8.90 -15.07
C THR A 188 -17.73 -8.71 -14.51
N ARG A 189 -18.21 -7.47 -14.33
CA ARG A 189 -19.58 -7.18 -13.88
C ARG A 189 -20.57 -7.58 -14.99
N PRO A 190 -21.36 -8.66 -14.83
CA PRO A 190 -22.29 -9.09 -15.85
C PRO A 190 -23.39 -8.04 -16.05
N ARG A 191 -23.82 -7.85 -17.31
CA ARG A 191 -24.91 -6.96 -17.77
C ARG A 191 -26.31 -7.41 -17.29
N THR A 192 -26.40 -8.24 -16.25
CA THR A 192 -27.64 -8.87 -15.78
C THR A 192 -28.57 -7.90 -15.01
N GLN A 193 -28.13 -6.68 -14.71
CA GLN A 193 -29.00 -5.62 -14.16
C GLN A 193 -29.71 -4.78 -15.24
N ALA A 194 -29.50 -5.06 -16.53
CA ALA A 194 -30.03 -4.25 -17.64
C ALA A 194 -31.26 -4.85 -18.34
N GLU A 195 -32.02 -5.73 -17.68
CA GLU A 195 -33.32 -6.17 -18.19
C GLU A 195 -34.41 -5.87 -17.14
N PRO A 196 -34.82 -4.59 -16.99
CA PRO A 196 -36.08 -4.27 -16.34
C PRO A 196 -37.22 -4.61 -17.29
N GLU A 197 -38.04 -5.59 -16.90
CA GLU A 197 -39.49 -5.59 -17.15
C GLU A 197 -40.00 -5.29 -18.57
N ALA A 198 -39.46 -5.92 -19.61
CA ALA A 198 -40.10 -5.95 -20.94
C ALA A 198 -41.21 -7.02 -21.05
N GLY A 199 -41.90 -7.34 -19.95
CA GLY A 199 -42.84 -8.46 -19.87
C GLY A 199 -44.20 -8.18 -19.21
N ALA A 200 -44.47 -6.94 -18.78
CA ALA A 200 -45.70 -6.61 -18.05
C ALA A 200 -46.84 -6.02 -18.93
N GLU A 201 -46.66 -5.93 -20.25
CA GLU A 201 -47.64 -5.29 -21.13
C GLU A 201 -48.03 -6.23 -22.28
N ASN A 202 -48.89 -7.22 -21.99
CA ASN A 202 -49.83 -7.83 -22.95
C ASN A 202 -50.70 -8.88 -22.24
N GLN A 203 -51.67 -8.42 -21.44
CA GLN A 203 -52.89 -9.19 -21.17
C GLN A 203 -54.06 -8.47 -21.85
N PRO A 204 -54.59 -9.00 -22.98
CA PRO A 204 -55.81 -8.48 -23.57
C PRO A 204 -57.01 -8.82 -22.68
N SER A 205 -57.93 -7.86 -22.57
CA SER A 205 -59.21 -7.93 -21.85
C SER A 205 -60.25 -8.73 -22.61
#